data_AF-A0A1J7D1A2-F1
#
_entry.id   AF-A0A1J7D1A2-F1
#
_cell.length_a   1.000
_cell.length_b   1.000
_cell.length_c   1.000
_cell.angle_alpha   90.00
_cell.angle_beta   90.00
_cell.angle_gamma   90.00
#
_symmetry.space_group_name_H-M   'P 1'
#
loop_
_entity.id
_entity.type
_entity.pdbx_description
1 polymer ?
#
loop_
_entity_poly.entity_id
_entity_poly.type
_entity_poly.pdbx_seq_one_letter_code
_entity_poly.pdbx_strand_id
1 'polypeptide(L)'
;MGQVAFDTQEFVETLEKSGLKKEQAKAISIAVRKSHEVADVATKRDLEDVRKDMAARFEKVDTKIDSQIALVRKDLQLEMAGIRSEQKLIRWMLSALIAGVASLIIKAFFVASV
;
A
#
# COMPACT_ATOMS: atom_id res chain seq x y z
N MET A 1 21.29 11.98 -19.88
CA MET A 1 22.38 11.52 -18.99
C MET A 1 23.37 12.65 -18.87
N GLY A 2 23.40 13.35 -17.74
CA GLY A 2 24.35 14.43 -17.49
C GLY A 2 25.25 14.02 -16.34
N GLN A 3 26.05 12.97 -16.55
CA GLN A 3 27.27 12.84 -15.75
C GLN A 3 28.16 13.96 -16.30
N VAL A 4 28.38 15.00 -15.50
CA VAL A 4 29.34 16.04 -15.89
C VAL A 4 30.67 15.31 -16.02
N ALA A 5 31.12 15.10 -17.26
CA ALA A 5 32.39 14.45 -17.51
C ALA A 5 33.46 15.26 -16.77
N PHE A 6 34.30 14.59 -15.99
CA PHE A 6 35.39 15.26 -15.31
C PHE A 6 36.36 15.82 -16.36
N ASP A 7 36.30 17.12 -16.60
CA ASP A 7 37.19 17.79 -17.54
C ASP A 7 38.59 17.87 -16.92
N THR A 8 39.40 16.89 -17.31
CA THR A 8 40.76 16.73 -16.80
C THR A 8 41.64 17.91 -17.19
N GLN A 9 41.35 18.60 -18.30
CA GLN A 9 42.12 19.73 -18.80
C GLN A 9 41.78 21.01 -18.03
N GLU A 10 40.50 21.36 -17.93
CA GLU A 10 40.05 22.54 -17.15
C GLU A 10 40.51 22.44 -15.68
N PHE A 11 40.47 21.24 -15.11
CA PHE A 11 40.94 20.97 -13.75
C PHE A 11 42.45 21.20 -13.60
N VAL A 12 43.27 20.73 -14.56
CA VAL A 12 44.73 20.96 -14.55
C VAL A 12 45.05 22.45 -14.71
N GLU A 13 44.40 23.13 -15.64
CA GLU A 13 44.60 24.57 -15.89
C GLU A 13 44.24 25.41 -14.64
N THR A 14 43.20 25.01 -13.91
CA THR A 14 42.79 25.67 -12.65
C THR A 14 43.85 25.52 -11.57
N LEU A 15 44.45 24.34 -11.45
CA LEU A 15 45.53 24.08 -10.49
C LEU A 15 46.82 24.83 -10.88
N GLU A 16 47.16 24.89 -12.17
CA GLU A 16 48.30 25.67 -12.68
C GLU A 16 48.14 27.17 -12.41
N LYS A 17 46.95 27.74 -12.67
CA LYS A 17 46.63 29.15 -12.34
C LYS A 17 46.71 29.44 -10.84
N SER A 18 46.54 28.43 -10.00
CA SER A 18 46.66 28.51 -8.54
C SER A 18 48.09 28.31 -8.03
N GLY A 19 49.07 28.18 -8.94
CA GLY A 19 50.49 28.09 -8.61
C GLY A 19 51.04 26.67 -8.47
N LEU A 20 50.27 25.62 -8.77
CA LEU A 20 50.81 24.26 -8.82
C LEU A 20 51.61 24.03 -10.12
N LYS A 21 52.69 23.24 -10.03
CA LYS A 21 53.43 22.82 -11.23
C LYS A 21 52.57 21.87 -12.06
N LYS A 22 52.66 21.96 -13.39
CA LYS A 22 51.94 21.14 -14.36
C LYS A 22 51.87 19.65 -14.02
N GLU A 23 53.01 19.07 -13.63
CA GLU A 23 53.10 17.64 -13.31
C GLU A 23 52.35 17.28 -12.02
N GLN A 24 52.35 18.17 -11.02
CA GLN A 24 51.57 17.99 -9.80
C GLN A 24 50.06 18.15 -10.07
N ALA A 25 49.69 19.15 -10.87
CA ALA A 25 48.30 19.37 -11.29
C ALA A 25 47.73 18.17 -12.05
N LYS A 26 48.49 17.60 -13.00
CA LYS A 26 48.12 16.37 -13.71
C LYS A 26 47.97 15.17 -12.77
N ALA A 27 48.93 14.98 -11.85
CA ALA A 27 48.88 13.87 -10.90
C ALA A 27 47.62 13.92 -10.02
N ILE A 28 47.26 15.11 -9.52
CA ILE A 28 46.05 15.32 -8.71
C ILE A 28 44.79 15.08 -9.55
N SER A 29 44.75 15.60 -10.78
CA SER A 29 43.62 15.41 -11.71
C SER A 29 43.33 13.93 -11.97
N ILE A 30 44.37 13.13 -12.21
CA ILE A 30 44.26 11.68 -12.42
C ILE A 30 43.78 10.97 -11.14
N ALA A 31 44.31 11.34 -9.97
CA ALA A 31 43.92 10.74 -8.70
C ALA A 31 42.44 11.02 -8.36
N VAL A 32 41.96 12.24 -8.62
CA VAL A 32 40.56 12.65 -8.39
C VAL A 32 39.62 11.94 -9.39
N ARG A 33 39.97 11.92 -10.68
CA ARG A 33 39.19 11.19 -11.70
C ARG A 33 39.05 9.72 -11.35
N LYS A 34 40.15 9.07 -10.97
CA LYS A 34 40.16 7.65 -10.60
C LYS A 34 39.34 7.38 -9.33
N SER A 35 39.31 8.32 -8.39
CA SER A 35 38.44 8.22 -7.19
C SER A 35 36.95 8.27 -7.54
N HIS A 36 36.57 9.05 -8.57
CA HIS A 36 35.19 9.09 -9.07
C HIS A 36 34.82 7.89 -9.94
N GLU A 37 35.77 7.27 -10.65
CA GLU A 37 35.55 6.02 -11.41
C GLU A 37 35.34 4.80 -10.48
N VAL A 38 35.92 4.82 -9.28
CA VAL A 38 35.78 3.75 -8.27
C VAL A 38 34.55 3.94 -7.38
N ALA A 39 33.98 5.14 -7.33
CA ALA A 39 32.75 5.41 -6.60
C ALA A 39 31.55 4.85 -7.37
N ASP A 40 31.00 3.73 -6.89
CA ASP A 40 29.74 3.18 -7.39
C ASP A 40 28.58 4.11 -7.01
N VAL A 41 28.29 5.08 -7.88
CA VAL A 41 27.27 6.10 -7.66
C VAL A 41 26.01 5.78 -8.46
N ALA A 42 24.87 5.76 -7.78
CA ALA A 42 23.58 5.69 -8.44
C ALA A 42 23.42 6.89 -9.37
N THR A 43 23.12 6.63 -10.64
CA THR A 43 22.89 7.66 -11.63
C THR A 43 21.50 8.27 -11.46
N LYS A 44 21.28 9.47 -12.04
CA LYS A 44 19.94 10.08 -12.09
C LYS A 44 18.90 9.16 -12.74
N ARG A 45 19.34 8.31 -13.68
CA ARG A 45 18.47 7.35 -14.35
C ARG A 45 18.02 6.25 -13.39
N ASP A 46 18.95 5.72 -12.58
CA ASP A 46 18.63 4.70 -11.58
C ASP A 46 17.61 5.24 -10.57
N LEU A 47 17.76 6.49 -10.15
CA LEU A 47 16.78 7.17 -9.28
C LEU A 47 15.42 7.38 -9.98
N GLU A 48 15.40 7.72 -11.26
CA GLU A 48 14.17 7.86 -12.03
C GLU A 48 13.44 6.52 -12.19
N ASP A 49 14.19 5.44 -12.44
CA ASP A 49 13.66 4.10 -12.57
C ASP A 49 13.10 3.58 -11.23
N VAL A 50 13.81 3.80 -10.11
CA VAL A 50 13.30 3.53 -8.76
C VAL A 50 12.04 4.34 -8.47
N ARG A 51 12.00 5.63 -8.84
CA ARG A 51 10.82 6.48 -8.66
C ARG A 51 9.62 5.94 -9.44
N LYS A 52 9.82 5.50 -10.68
CA LYS A 52 8.77 4.89 -11.51
C LYS A 52 8.28 3.57 -10.93
N ASP A 53 9.19 2.70 -10.50
CA ASP A 53 8.83 1.43 -9.84
C ASP A 53 8.05 1.67 -8.54
N MET A 54 8.49 2.63 -7.72
CA MET A 54 7.75 3.03 -6.52
C MET A 54 6.34 3.52 -6.84
N ALA A 55 6.18 4.39 -7.84
CA ALA A 55 4.86 4.90 -8.24
C ALA A 55 3.93 3.75 -8.70
N ALA A 56 4.44 2.83 -9.51
CA ALA A 56 3.69 1.66 -9.97
C ALA A 56 3.31 0.73 -8.81
N ARG A 57 4.19 0.55 -7.81
CA ARG A 57 3.89 -0.23 -6.61
C ARG A 57 2.82 0.44 -5.75
N PHE A 58 2.84 1.75 -5.59
CA PHE A 58 1.80 2.48 -4.87
C PHE A 58 0.43 2.33 -5.54
N GLU A 59 0.36 2.52 -6.86
CA GLU A 59 -0.89 2.31 -7.62
C GLU A 59 -1.43 0.87 -7.47
N LYS A 60 -0.53 -0.13 -7.50
CA LYS A 60 -0.91 -1.53 -7.27
C LYS A 60 -1.41 -1.78 -5.84
N VAL A 61 -0.86 -1.07 -4.85
CA VAL A 61 -1.34 -1.17 -3.46
C VAL A 61 -2.72 -0.51 -3.33
N ASP A 62 -2.94 0.66 -3.92
CA ASP A 62 -4.23 1.35 -3.88
C ASP A 62 -5.34 0.50 -4.50
N THR A 63 -5.12 -0.02 -5.71
CA THR A 63 -6.06 -0.92 -6.37
C THR A 63 -6.35 -2.20 -5.57
N LYS A 64 -5.33 -2.76 -4.90
CA LYS A 64 -5.51 -3.92 -4.03
C LYS A 64 -6.35 -3.56 -2.80
N ILE A 65 -6.09 -2.43 -2.17
CA ILE A 65 -6.85 -1.95 -1.00
C ILE A 65 -8.31 -1.74 -1.39
N ASP A 66 -8.59 -1.07 -2.51
CA ASP A 66 -9.95 -0.87 -3.01
C ASP A 66 -10.68 -2.21 -3.24
N SER A 67 -9.99 -3.19 -3.83
CA SER A 67 -10.56 -4.52 -4.04
C SER A 67 -10.87 -5.24 -2.72
N GLN A 68 -9.98 -5.15 -1.73
CA GLN A 68 -10.16 -5.76 -0.41
C GLN A 68 -11.30 -5.10 0.37
N ILE A 69 -11.40 -3.77 0.32
CA ILE A 69 -12.52 -3.02 0.91
C ILE A 69 -13.84 -3.44 0.27
N ALA A 70 -13.88 -3.58 -1.06
CA ALA A 70 -15.08 -4.02 -1.77
C ALA A 70 -15.51 -5.44 -1.38
N LEU A 71 -14.56 -6.35 -1.20
CA LEU A 71 -14.83 -7.71 -0.71
C LEU A 71 -15.38 -7.70 0.71
N VAL A 72 -14.70 -7.04 1.64
CA VAL A 72 -15.16 -6.91 3.04
C VAL A 72 -16.56 -6.31 3.10
N ARG A 73 -16.85 -5.30 2.27
CA ARG A 73 -18.19 -4.70 2.19
C ARG A 73 -19.25 -5.69 1.71
N LYS A 74 -18.94 -6.53 0.72
CA LYS A 74 -19.85 -7.58 0.24
C LYS A 74 -20.09 -8.65 1.28
N ASP A 75 -19.04 -9.10 1.96
CA ASP A 75 -19.15 -10.12 3.01
C ASP A 75 -20.03 -9.62 4.16
N LEU A 76 -19.81 -8.39 4.63
CA LEU A 76 -20.65 -7.75 5.65
C LEU A 76 -22.11 -7.61 5.19
N GLN A 77 -22.36 -7.31 3.92
CA GLN A 77 -23.73 -7.24 3.38
C GLN A 77 -24.42 -8.61 3.40
N LEU A 78 -23.70 -9.68 3.07
CA LEU A 78 -24.21 -11.05 3.10
C LEU A 78 -24.50 -11.49 4.54
N GLU A 79 -23.57 -11.28 5.46
CA GLU A 79 -23.77 -11.59 6.88
C GLU A 79 -24.98 -10.84 7.46
N MET A 80 -25.11 -9.54 7.17
CA MET A 80 -26.26 -8.75 7.60
C MET A 80 -27.59 -9.22 6.98
N ALA A 81 -27.57 -9.70 5.74
CA ALA A 81 -28.75 -10.32 5.13
C ALA A 81 -29.11 -11.64 5.84
N GLY A 82 -28.11 -12.47 6.14
CA GLY A 82 -28.26 -13.70 6.92
C GLY A 82 -28.89 -13.43 8.28
N ILE A 83 -28.29 -12.54 9.08
CA ILE A 83 -28.78 -12.16 10.42
C ILE A 83 -30.22 -11.64 10.34
N ARG A 84 -30.57 -10.80 9.36
CA ARG A 84 -31.95 -10.32 9.20
C ARG A 84 -32.94 -11.45 8.91
N SER A 85 -32.54 -12.45 8.13
CA SER A 85 -33.38 -13.61 7.83
C SER A 85 -33.60 -14.48 9.07
N GLU A 86 -32.55 -14.74 9.84
CA GLU A 86 -32.61 -15.48 11.11
C GLU A 86 -33.47 -14.74 12.14
N GLN A 87 -33.30 -13.42 12.28
CA GLN A 87 -34.12 -12.58 13.15
C GLN A 87 -35.61 -12.65 12.78
N LYS A 88 -35.93 -12.66 11.48
CA LYS A 88 -37.31 -12.80 11.01
C LYS A 88 -37.87 -14.18 11.35
N LEU A 89 -37.10 -15.24 11.17
CA LEU A 89 -37.49 -16.60 11.53
C LEU A 89 -37.76 -16.74 13.03
N ILE A 90 -36.84 -16.24 13.87
CA ILE A 90 -37.00 -16.25 15.34
C ILE A 90 -38.27 -15.51 15.74
N ARG A 91 -38.55 -14.34 15.15
CA ARG A 91 -39.80 -13.60 15.41
C ARG A 91 -41.04 -14.43 15.09
N TRP A 92 -41.07 -15.13 13.95
CA TRP A 92 -42.18 -16.01 13.59
C TRP A 92 -42.36 -17.18 14.56
N MET A 93 -41.26 -17.82 14.96
CA MET A 93 -41.30 -18.92 15.93
C MET A 93 -41.82 -18.45 17.28
N LEU A 94 -41.39 -17.28 17.76
CA LEU A 94 -41.87 -16.69 19.01
C LEU A 94 -43.38 -16.40 18.96
N SER A 95 -43.88 -15.82 17.87
CA SER A 95 -45.32 -15.58 17.69
C SER A 95 -46.12 -16.89 17.67
N ALA A 96 -45.63 -17.92 16.96
CA ALA A 96 -46.27 -19.22 16.92
C ALA A 96 -46.29 -19.90 18.30
N LEU A 97 -45.19 -19.80 19.06
CA LEU A 97 -45.10 -20.33 20.43
C LEU A 97 -46.11 -19.64 21.36
N ILE A 98 -46.18 -18.31 21.31
CA ILE A 98 -47.14 -17.53 22.12
C ILE A 98 -48.58 -17.93 21.78
N ALA A 99 -48.91 -18.06 20.49
CA ALA A 99 -50.23 -18.51 20.06
C ALA A 99 -50.55 -19.93 20.55
N GLY A 100 -49.57 -20.84 20.51
CA GLY A 100 -49.71 -22.20 21.04
C GLY A 100 -50.00 -22.22 22.54
N VAL A 101 -49.25 -21.44 23.33
CA VAL A 101 -49.49 -21.32 24.78
C VAL A 101 -50.85 -20.70 25.07
N ALA A 102 -51.25 -19.65 24.35
CA ALA A 102 -52.57 -19.04 24.49
C ALA A 102 -53.70 -20.03 24.19
N SER A 103 -53.55 -20.88 23.18
CA SER A 103 -54.53 -21.93 22.85
C SER A 103 -54.70 -22.95 23.98
N LEU A 104 -53.61 -23.37 24.63
CA LEU A 104 -53.65 -24.28 25.78
C LEU A 104 -54.37 -23.65 26.97
N ILE A 105 -54.13 -22.37 27.23
CA ILE A 105 -54.81 -21.60 28.29
C ILE A 105 -56.31 -21.56 28.00
N ILE A 106 -56.73 -21.15 26.79
CA ILE A 106 -58.14 -21.11 26.39
C ILE A 106 -58.78 -22.49 26.58
N LYS A 107 -58.13 -23.56 26.10
CA LYS A 107 -58.64 -24.92 26.26
C LYS A 107 -58.81 -25.30 27.73
N ALA A 108 -57.84 -25.00 28.58
CA ALA A 108 -57.89 -25.33 30.00
C ALA A 108 -59.04 -24.63 30.74
N PHE A 109 -59.27 -23.34 30.48
CA PHE A 109 -60.30 -22.56 31.17
C PHE A 109 -61.73 -22.82 30.65
N PHE A 110 -61.90 -23.07 29.35
CA PHE A 110 -63.24 -23.30 28.76
C PHE A 110 -63.71 -24.77 28.80
N VAL A 111 -62.80 -25.76 28.77
CA VAL A 111 -63.17 -27.19 28.89
C VAL A 111 -63.38 -27.59 30.35
N ALA A 112 -62.74 -26.93 31.32
CA ALA A 112 -62.95 -27.21 32.74
C ALA A 112 -64.20 -26.53 33.32
N SER A 113 -64.82 -25.58 32.60
CA SER A 113 -66.01 -24.84 33.06
C SER A 113 -67.34 -25.33 32.47
N VAL A 114 -67.33 -26.43 31.72
CA VAL A 114 -68.51 -27.15 31.18
C VAL A 114 -68.50 -28.56 31.76
#